data_AF-A0A832B911-F1
#
_entry.id   AF-A0A832B911-F1
#
_cell.length_a   1.000
_cell.length_b   1.000
_cell.length_c   1.000
_cell.angle_alpha   90.00
_cell.angle_beta   90.00
_cell.angle_gamma   90.00
#
_symmetry.space_group_name_H-M   'P 1'
#
loop_
_entity.id
_entity.type
_entity.pdbx_description
1 polymer ?
#
loop_
_entity_poly.entity_id
_entity_poly.type
_entity_poly.pdbx_seq_one_letter_code
_entity_poly.pdbx_strand_id
1 'polypeptide(L)' 'LKNGESLPTVIEIYKSADYYERELSEMFGIAIEGREVKRLLLEKWDGLEAPLRKSFQWGSDYKSG' A
#
# COMPACT_ATOMS: atom_id res chain seq x y z
N LEU A 1 -4.41 -5.61 -10.63
CA LEU A 1 -3.00 -6.02 -10.54
C LEU A 1 -2.92 -7.38 -9.85
N LYS A 2 -2.18 -8.35 -10.39
CA LYS A 2 -1.89 -9.62 -9.71
C LYS A 2 -1.01 -9.38 -8.48
N ASN A 3 -1.00 -10.34 -7.55
CA ASN A 3 -0.16 -10.26 -6.35
C ASN A 3 1.32 -10.15 -6.75
N GLY A 4 2.02 -9.14 -6.23
CA GLY A 4 3.43 -8.87 -6.52
C GLY A 4 3.71 -7.88 -7.66
N GLU A 5 2.69 -7.26 -8.24
CA GLU A 5 2.89 -6.24 -9.28
C GLU A 5 3.29 -4.89 -8.69
N SER A 6 4.26 -4.26 -9.36
CA SER A 6 4.83 -2.96 -9.05
C SER A 6 4.40 -1.92 -10.10
N LEU A 7 4.40 -0.64 -9.73
CA LEU A 7 4.10 0.48 -10.62
C LEU A 7 5.24 1.51 -10.60
N PRO A 8 5.60 2.11 -11.75
CA PRO A 8 6.59 3.18 -11.75
C PRO A 8 6.05 4.43 -11.04
N THR A 9 6.92 5.12 -10.31
CA THR A 9 6.57 6.41 -9.69
C THR A 9 6.29 7.48 -10.74
N VAL A 10 5.35 8.36 -10.44
CA VAL A 10 5.02 9.56 -11.23
C VAL A 10 5.41 10.85 -10.51
N ILE A 11 6.12 10.76 -9.38
CA ILE A 11 6.50 11.93 -8.56
C ILE A 11 7.38 12.93 -9.33
N GLU A 12 8.14 12.47 -10.31
CA GLU A 12 8.97 13.35 -11.15
C GLU A 12 8.12 14.24 -12.08
N ILE A 13 6.90 13.82 -12.39
CA ILE A 13 5.94 14.60 -13.17
C ILE A 13 5.03 15.40 -12.22
N TYR A 14 4.51 14.74 -11.18
CA TYR A 14 3.55 15.30 -10.24
C TYR A 14 4.07 15.17 -8.81
N LYS A 15 4.64 16.24 -8.26
CA LYS A 15 5.19 16.21 -6.88
C LYS A 15 4.13 15.93 -5.81
N SER A 16 2.84 16.21 -6.10
CA SER A 16 1.72 15.84 -5.24
C SER A 16 1.48 14.33 -5.14
N ALA A 17 2.04 13.52 -6.05
CA ALA A 17 1.92 12.06 -6.04
C ALA A 17 2.52 11.41 -4.79
N ASP A 18 3.38 12.13 -4.04
CA ASP A 18 4.08 11.60 -2.88
C ASP A 18 3.15 10.91 -1.86
N TYR A 19 2.10 11.61 -1.44
CA TYR A 19 1.16 11.07 -0.46
C TYR A 19 0.31 9.92 -1.02
N TYR A 20 -0.10 10.03 -2.28
CA TYR A 20 -0.96 9.02 -2.92
C TYR A 20 -0.22 7.72 -3.18
N GLU A 21 1.06 7.77 -3.58
CA GLU A 21 1.89 6.59 -3.77
C GLU A 21 2.14 5.86 -2.44
N ARG A 22 2.33 6.61 -1.34
CA ARG A 22 2.48 6.06 0.01
C ARG A 22 1.19 5.38 0.48
N GLU A 23 0.08 6.08 0.36
CA GLU A 23 -1.24 5.55 0.69
C GLU A 23 -1.57 4.29 -0.12
N LEU A 24 -1.33 4.32 -1.45
CA LEU A 24 -1.55 3.17 -2.33
C LEU A 24 -0.72 1.96 -1.89
N SER A 25 0.54 2.19 -1.55
CA SER A 25 1.44 1.13 -1.10
C SER A 25 1.00 0.52 0.22
N GLU A 26 0.60 1.34 1.20
CA GLU A 26 0.15 0.85 2.51
C GLU A 26 -1.22 0.20 2.49
N MET A 27 -2.20 0.82 1.83
CA MET A 27 -3.60 0.41 1.89
C MET A 27 -3.92 -0.76 0.96
N PHE A 28 -3.18 -0.88 -0.14
CA PHE A 28 -3.38 -1.91 -1.15
C PHE A 28 -2.18 -2.84 -1.32
N GLY A 29 -1.02 -2.58 -0.69
CA GLY A 29 0.15 -3.44 -0.80
C GLY A 29 0.78 -3.44 -2.20
N ILE A 30 0.68 -2.32 -2.94
CA ILE A 30 1.27 -2.18 -4.28
C ILE A 30 2.68 -1.58 -4.14
N ALA A 31 3.67 -2.20 -4.78
CA ALA A 31 5.04 -1.68 -4.77
C ALA A 31 5.20 -0.54 -5.78
N ILE A 32 5.95 0.50 -5.41
CA ILE A 32 6.26 1.62 -6.31
C ILE A 32 7.75 1.53 -6.69
N GLU A 33 8.04 1.52 -7.99
CA GLU A 33 9.38 1.48 -8.54
C GLU A 33 9.94 2.90 -8.73
N GLY A 34 11.26 3.03 -8.58
CA GLY A 34 11.95 4.31 -8.81
C GLY A 34 12.01 5.23 -7.59
N ARG A 35 11.50 4.81 -6.42
CA ARG A 35 11.63 5.52 -5.16
C ARG A 35 11.45 4.62 -3.94
N GLU A 36 11.92 5.08 -2.79
CA GLU A 36 11.55 4.50 -1.49
C GLU A 36 10.21 5.08 -1.05
N VAL A 37 9.29 4.21 -0.61
CA VAL A 37 8.00 4.56 -0.06
C VAL A 37 7.99 4.23 1.43
N LYS A 38 7.83 5.26 2.27
CA LYS A 38 7.79 5.11 3.74
C LYS A 38 6.35 5.11 4.23
N ARG A 39 6.10 4.32 5.28
CA ARG A 39 4.79 4.30 5.95
C ARG A 39 4.37 5.71 6.40
N LEU A 40 3.08 5.97 6.39
CA LEU A 40 2.42 7.24 6.68
C LEU A 40 1.19 7.04 7.57
N LEU A 41 0.29 6.12 7.18
CA LEU A 41 -1.04 5.98 7.79
C LEU A 41 -1.10 4.78 8.74
N LEU A 42 -0.43 3.69 8.36
CA LEU A 42 -0.51 2.39 9.02
C LEU A 42 0.73 2.13 9.89
N GLU A 43 1.08 3.07 10.77
CA GLU A 43 2.30 2.98 11.60
C GLU A 43 2.33 1.73 12.49
N LYS A 44 1.18 1.37 13.08
CA LYS A 44 1.03 0.22 14.01
C LYS A 44 0.38 -1.00 13.35
N TRP A 45 0.18 -0.98 12.04
CA TRP A 45 -0.44 -2.10 11.34
C TRP A 45 0.50 -3.28 11.26
N ASP A 46 0.01 -4.42 11.76
CA ASP A 46 0.67 -5.73 11.77
C ASP A 46 -0.19 -6.82 11.11
N GLY A 47 -1.24 -6.44 10.38
CA GLY A 47 -2.05 -7.37 9.59
C GLY A 47 -1.30 -7.87 8.36
N LEU A 48 -1.54 -9.13 7.99
CA LEU A 48 -0.91 -9.78 6.84
C LEU A 48 -1.43 -9.24 5.49
N GLU A 49 -2.71 -8.88 5.44
CA GLU A 49 -3.33 -8.30 4.24
C GLU A 49 -3.44 -6.78 4.33
N ALA A 50 -3.40 -6.13 3.17
CA ALA A 50 -3.61 -4.69 3.07
C ALA A 50 -5.11 -4.36 3.26
N PRO A 51 -5.47 -3.41 4.14
CA PRO A 51 -6.82 -3.27 4.67
C PRO A 51 -7.88 -2.83 3.66
N LEU A 52 -7.50 -2.17 2.55
CA LEU A 52 -8.46 -1.72 1.53
C LEU A 52 -8.63 -2.72 0.38
N ARG A 53 -8.02 -3.91 0.45
CA ARG A 53 -8.28 -4.97 -0.53
C ARG A 53 -9.69 -5.53 -0.38
N LYS A 54 -10.28 -5.97 -1.49
CA LYS A 54 -11.61 -6.61 -1.46
C LYS A 54 -11.59 -7.99 -0.80
N SER A 55 -10.43 -8.63 -0.71
CA SER A 55 -10.23 -9.88 0.05
C SER A 55 -10.25 -9.65 1.56
N PHE A 56 -10.05 -8.41 2.01
CA PHE A 56 -9.92 -8.08 3.41
C PHE A 56 -11.24 -8.34 4.15
N GLN A 57 -11.18 -9.21 5.16
CA GLN A 57 -12.34 -9.60 5.95
C GLN A 57 -12.40 -8.78 7.24
N TRP A 58 -13.34 -7.83 7.29
CA TRP A 58 -13.58 -7.03 8.48
C TRP A 58 -14.19 -7.87 9.61
N GLY A 59 -13.63 -7.75 10.82
CA GLY A 59 -14.12 -8.43 12.02
C GLY A 59 -13.56 -9.84 12.25
N SER A 60 -12.86 -10.41 11.28
CA SER A 60 -12.01 -11.59 11.46
C SER A 60 -10.67 -11.19 12.09
N ASP A 61 -9.94 -12.14 12.69
CA ASP A 61 -8.60 -11.87 13.19
C ASP A 61 -7.67 -11.49 12.03
N TYR A 62 -7.39 -10.20 11.89
CA TYR A 62 -6.62 -9.61 10.81
C TYR A 62 -5.13 -10.03 10.83
N LYS A 63 -4.69 -10.70 11.90
CA LYS A 63 -3.35 -11.32 12.00
C LYS A 63 -3.33 -12.79 11.58
N SER A 64 -4.49 -13.43 11.54
CA SER A 64 -4.68 -14.81 11.14
C SER A 64 -5.12 -14.85 9.67
N GLY A 65 -4.21 -14.46 8.78
CA GLY A 65 -4.36 -14.67 7.34
C GLY A 65 -4.32 -16.15 6.96
#